data_AF-R7QP44-F1
#
_entry.id   AF-R7QP44-F1
#
_cell.length_a   1.000
_cell.length_b   1.000
_cell.length_c   1.000
_cell.angle_alpha   90.00
_cell.angle_beta   90.00
_cell.angle_gamma   90.00
#
_symmetry.space_group_name_H-M   'P 1'
#
loop_
_entity.id
_entity.type
_entity.pdbx_description
1 polymer ?
#
loop_
_entity_poly.entity_id
_entity_poly.type
_entity_poly.pdbx_seq_one_letter_code
_entity_poly.pdbx_strand_id
1 'polypeptide(L)'
;MDKCFPKKKGECAPCRSRDECSTDKCWGHVGSDLRCVYDNPTSMAKCFPKKLECAGCSVAAQCSTHKCWGGKCVYDTPASMAKCFPVTISPPTHPPYPCRFKTTDHLSIGDPVPICP
;
A
#
# COMPACT_ATOMS: atom_id res chain seq x y z
N MET A 1 46.01 7.37 -15.78
CA MET A 1 44.63 7.09 -16.25
C MET A 1 43.85 6.47 -15.11
N ASP A 2 43.25 7.29 -14.26
CA ASP A 2 42.38 6.81 -13.19
C ASP A 2 41.01 6.50 -13.79
N LYS A 3 40.86 5.27 -14.30
CA LYS A 3 39.54 4.71 -14.54
C LYS A 3 38.86 4.63 -13.17
N CYS A 4 37.99 5.58 -12.85
CA CYS A 4 37.04 5.42 -11.76
C CYS A 4 36.16 4.22 -12.08
N PHE A 5 36.57 3.02 -11.67
CA PHE A 5 35.66 1.89 -11.61
C PHE A 5 34.54 2.33 -10.66
N PRO A 6 33.27 2.35 -11.10
CA PRO A 6 32.17 2.70 -10.21
C PRO A 6 32.24 1.77 -8.99
N LYS A 7 32.31 2.36 -7.80
CA LYS A 7 32.39 1.59 -6.56
C LYS A 7 31.16 0.68 -6.50
N LYS A 8 31.39 -0.63 -6.42
CA LYS A 8 30.32 -1.60 -6.22
C LYS A 8 29.59 -1.29 -4.91
N LYS A 9 28.26 -1.36 -4.95
CA LYS A 9 27.33 -1.10 -3.85
C LYS A 9 27.30 -2.29 -2.89
N GLY A 10 27.19 -2.00 -1.60
CA GLY A 10 27.14 -3.01 -0.54
C GLY A 10 25.81 -3.77 -0.48
N GLU A 11 25.76 -4.76 0.42
CA GLU A 11 24.55 -5.54 0.72
C GLU A 11 23.34 -4.64 1.05
N CYS A 12 22.17 -5.04 0.59
CA CYS A 12 20.88 -4.37 0.71
C CYS A 12 20.78 -2.99 0.02
N ALA A 13 21.83 -2.53 -0.64
CA ALA A 13 21.78 -1.31 -1.43
C ALA A 13 20.92 -1.52 -2.69
N PRO A 14 20.18 -0.48 -3.15
CA PRO A 14 19.37 -0.59 -4.35
C PRO A 14 20.23 -0.78 -5.60
N CYS A 15 19.81 -1.66 -6.49
CA CYS A 15 20.51 -2.01 -7.73
C CYS A 15 19.56 -2.11 -8.90
N ARG A 16 20.09 -2.03 -10.12
CA ARG A 16 19.39 -2.31 -11.37
C ARG A 16 20.05 -3.46 -12.13
N SER A 17 21.35 -3.67 -11.92
CA SER A 17 22.10 -4.81 -12.47
C SER A 17 23.04 -5.45 -11.44
N ARG A 18 23.49 -6.68 -11.77
CA ARG A 18 24.43 -7.44 -10.93
C ARG A 18 25.79 -6.76 -10.77
N ASP A 19 26.23 -6.03 -11.80
CA ASP A 19 27.56 -5.40 -11.86
C ASP A 19 27.69 -4.23 -10.89
N GLU A 20 26.56 -3.65 -10.47
CA GLU A 20 26.51 -2.62 -9.44
C GLU A 20 26.75 -3.17 -8.04
N CYS A 21 26.63 -4.48 -7.82
CA CYS A 21 26.65 -5.07 -6.48
C CYS A 21 28.00 -5.70 -6.15
N SER A 22 28.53 -5.43 -4.95
CA SER A 22 29.73 -6.07 -4.43
C SER A 22 29.55 -7.58 -4.23
N THR A 23 28.30 -8.03 -4.21
CA THR A 23 27.88 -9.43 -4.11
C THR A 23 27.69 -10.10 -5.47
N ASP A 24 27.85 -9.35 -6.57
CA ASP A 24 27.61 -9.78 -7.95
C ASP A 24 26.19 -10.32 -8.20
N LYS A 25 25.24 -9.97 -7.32
CA LYS A 25 23.83 -10.38 -7.40
C LYS A 25 22.90 -9.24 -7.02
N CYS A 26 22.05 -8.87 -7.98
CA CYS A 26 20.96 -7.93 -7.82
C CYS A 26 19.64 -8.70 -7.90
N TRP A 27 18.86 -8.71 -6.83
CA TRP A 27 17.65 -9.53 -6.72
C TRP A 27 16.54 -8.77 -6.00
N GLY A 28 15.28 -9.20 -6.21
CA GLY A 28 14.11 -8.64 -5.54
C GLY A 28 12.83 -9.01 -6.30
N HIS A 29 11.72 -8.42 -5.90
CA HIS A 29 10.42 -8.65 -6.55
C HIS A 29 10.20 -7.66 -7.70
N VAL A 30 9.73 -8.17 -8.84
CA VAL A 30 9.39 -7.34 -10.01
C VAL A 30 8.33 -6.32 -9.62
N GLY A 31 8.62 -5.03 -9.81
CA GLY A 31 7.77 -3.92 -9.34
C GLY A 31 8.05 -3.42 -7.91
N SER A 32 9.12 -3.90 -7.25
CA SER A 32 9.61 -3.41 -5.96
C SER A 32 11.13 -3.15 -6.00
N ASP A 33 11.69 -2.63 -4.91
CA ASP A 33 13.10 -2.27 -4.76
C ASP A 33 14.04 -3.48 -4.97
N LEU A 34 14.68 -3.59 -6.13
CA LEU A 34 15.78 -4.53 -6.36
C LEU A 34 16.99 -4.14 -5.50
N ARG A 35 17.64 -5.11 -4.87
CA ARG A 35 18.77 -4.88 -3.96
C ARG A 35 19.93 -5.85 -4.19
N CYS A 36 21.12 -5.37 -3.85
CA CYS A 36 22.33 -6.18 -3.79
C CYS A 36 22.25 -7.16 -2.64
N VAL A 37 22.50 -8.43 -2.89
CA VAL A 37 22.28 -9.50 -1.92
C VAL A 37 23.31 -10.60 -2.06
N TYR A 38 23.63 -11.28 -0.97
CA TYR A 38 24.37 -12.54 -1.04
C TYR A 38 23.43 -13.69 -1.37
N ASP A 39 23.98 -14.76 -1.94
CA ASP A 39 23.24 -15.98 -2.26
C ASP A 39 23.01 -16.85 -1.00
N ASN A 40 22.41 -16.26 0.04
CA ASN A 40 22.03 -16.98 1.25
C ASN A 40 20.72 -16.43 1.84
N PRO A 41 19.93 -17.27 2.52
CA PRO A 41 18.63 -16.88 3.05
C PRO A 41 18.72 -15.77 4.11
N THR A 42 19.83 -15.68 4.84
CA THR A 42 20.06 -14.63 5.84
C THR A 42 20.13 -13.25 5.21
N SER A 43 20.87 -13.10 4.11
CA SER A 43 20.98 -11.86 3.34
C SER A 43 19.65 -11.48 2.71
N MET A 44 18.93 -12.46 2.16
CA MET A 44 17.56 -12.27 1.64
C MET A 44 16.63 -11.71 2.70
N ALA A 45 16.58 -12.34 3.88
CA ALA A 45 15.71 -11.90 4.98
C ALA A 45 16.10 -10.53 5.52
N LYS A 46 17.40 -10.22 5.56
CA LYS A 46 17.93 -8.93 5.99
C LYS A 46 17.56 -7.79 5.03
N CYS A 47 17.69 -8.01 3.73
CA CYS A 47 17.44 -6.97 2.71
C CYS A 47 15.96 -6.82 2.34
N PHE A 48 15.16 -7.87 2.60
CA PHE A 48 13.73 -7.93 2.32
C PHE A 48 12.96 -8.34 3.58
N PRO A 49 12.89 -7.48 4.61
CA PRO A 49 12.11 -7.76 5.79
C PRO A 49 10.63 -7.92 5.40
N LYS A 50 10.01 -8.97 5.95
CA LYS A 50 8.59 -9.23 5.74
C LYS A 50 7.76 -8.12 6.37
N LYS A 51 6.79 -7.62 5.61
CA LYS A 51 5.83 -6.61 6.00
C LYS A 51 4.72 -7.23 6.84
N LEU A 52 4.25 -6.45 7.82
CA LEU A 52 3.18 -6.86 8.74
C LEU A 52 1.81 -6.86 8.07
N GLU A 53 0.81 -7.36 8.80
CA GLU A 53 -0.60 -7.29 8.39
C GLU A 53 -1.01 -5.85 7.99
N CYS A 54 -1.85 -5.77 6.96
CA CYS A 54 -2.38 -4.56 6.31
C CYS A 54 -1.36 -3.66 5.60
N ALA A 55 -0.07 -3.96 5.69
CA ALA A 55 0.98 -3.26 4.95
C ALA A 55 0.89 -3.53 3.45
N GLY A 56 1.30 -2.56 2.64
CA GLY A 56 1.25 -2.66 1.19
C GLY A 56 2.19 -3.74 0.63
N CYS A 57 1.71 -4.57 -0.29
CA CYS A 57 2.50 -5.64 -0.90
C CYS A 57 2.23 -5.77 -2.40
N SER A 58 3.22 -6.28 -3.12
CA SER A 58 3.07 -6.67 -4.53
C SER A 58 3.02 -8.18 -4.70
N VAL A 59 3.62 -8.93 -3.77
CA VAL A 59 3.67 -10.40 -3.80
C VAL A 59 3.58 -10.98 -2.38
N ALA A 60 3.13 -12.23 -2.28
CA ALA A 60 2.95 -12.94 -1.01
C ALA A 60 4.23 -13.07 -0.17
N ALA A 61 5.40 -13.24 -0.82
CA ALA A 61 6.68 -13.37 -0.14
C ALA A 61 7.08 -12.11 0.66
N GLN A 62 6.53 -10.95 0.33
CA GLN A 62 6.74 -9.71 1.10
C GLN A 62 6.00 -9.70 2.42
N CYS A 63 5.03 -10.60 2.65
CA CYS A 63 4.14 -10.55 3.80
C CYS A 63 4.55 -11.56 4.88
N SER A 64 4.54 -11.15 6.15
CA SER A 64 4.69 -12.05 7.29
C SER A 64 3.55 -13.07 7.36
N THR A 65 2.39 -12.70 6.82
CA THR A 65 1.18 -13.55 6.68
C THR A 65 1.26 -14.53 5.52
N HIS A 66 2.31 -14.44 4.68
CA HIS A 66 2.47 -15.23 3.45
C HIS A 66 1.35 -15.06 2.42
N LYS A 67 0.51 -14.03 2.54
CA LYS A 67 -0.58 -13.74 1.58
C LYS A 67 -0.68 -12.25 1.31
N CYS A 68 -0.62 -11.92 0.02
CA CYS A 68 -0.82 -10.56 -0.50
C CYS A 68 -2.15 -10.53 -1.26
N TRP A 69 -3.11 -9.74 -0.79
CA TRP A 69 -4.45 -9.64 -1.37
C TRP A 69 -4.85 -8.18 -1.45
N GLY A 70 -5.44 -7.73 -2.57
CA GLY A 70 -5.85 -6.33 -2.75
C GLY A 70 -4.71 -5.32 -2.51
N GLY A 71 -3.47 -5.72 -2.78
CA GLY A 71 -2.27 -4.92 -2.51
C GLY A 71 -1.88 -4.80 -1.04
N LYS A 72 -2.45 -5.61 -0.13
CA LYS A 72 -2.14 -5.62 1.31
C LYS A 72 -1.82 -7.03 1.82
N CYS A 73 -0.92 -7.09 2.81
CA CYS A 73 -0.65 -8.32 3.53
C CYS A 73 -1.83 -8.68 4.44
N VAL A 74 -2.43 -9.85 4.27
CA VAL A 74 -3.59 -10.30 5.07
C VAL A 74 -3.40 -11.73 5.52
N TYR A 75 -4.01 -12.12 6.63
CA TYR A 75 -4.20 -13.54 6.94
C TYR A 75 -5.40 -14.09 6.16
N ASP A 76 -5.46 -15.42 6.05
CA ASP A 76 -6.62 -16.13 5.50
C ASP A 76 -7.77 -16.18 6.52
N THR A 77 -8.15 -15.03 7.05
CA THR A 77 -9.24 -14.90 8.02
C THR A 77 -10.10 -13.69 7.69
N PRO A 78 -11.44 -13.79 7.85
CA PRO A 78 -12.34 -12.67 7.58
C PRO A 78 -12.05 -11.47 8.49
N ALA A 79 -11.59 -11.71 9.72
CA ALA A 79 -11.17 -10.65 10.65
C ALA A 79 -9.99 -9.82 10.10
N SER A 80 -8.98 -10.48 9.53
CA SER A 80 -7.82 -9.79 8.94
C SER A 80 -8.23 -9.00 7.69
N MET A 81 -9.10 -9.58 6.85
CA MET A 81 -9.63 -8.88 5.68
C MET A 81 -10.44 -7.62 6.07
N ALA A 82 -11.36 -7.74 7.03
CA ALA A 82 -12.15 -6.61 7.52
C ALA A 82 -11.28 -5.51 8.14
N LYS A 83 -10.21 -5.91 8.84
CA LYS A 83 -9.25 -4.97 9.45
C LYS A 83 -8.42 -4.21 8.40
N CYS A 84 -7.99 -4.88 7.34
CA CYS A 84 -7.14 -4.26 6.31
C CYS A 84 -7.92 -3.53 5.21
N PHE A 85 -9.18 -3.88 5.03
CA PHE A 85 -10.11 -3.29 4.06
C PHE A 85 -11.38 -2.81 4.76
N PRO A 86 -11.28 -1.81 5.64
CA PRO A 86 -12.48 -1.22 6.21
C PRO A 86 -13.28 -0.58 5.09
N VAL A 87 -14.56 -0.93 5.01
CA VAL A 87 -15.51 -0.17 4.20
C VAL A 87 -15.55 1.24 4.76
N THR A 88 -14.89 2.15 4.06
CA THR A 88 -15.16 3.58 4.23
C THR A 88 -16.56 3.76 3.71
N ILE A 89 -17.54 3.71 4.63
CA ILE A 89 -18.81 4.39 4.39
C ILE A 89 -18.45 5.87 4.44
N SER A 90 -17.86 6.36 3.35
CA SER A 90 -17.91 7.78 3.07
C SER A 90 -19.39 8.14 3.18
N PRO A 91 -19.79 9.05 4.09
CA PRO A 91 -21.16 9.54 4.06
C PRO A 91 -21.42 9.95 2.61
N PRO A 92 -22.53 9.51 1.98
CA PRO A 92 -22.78 9.79 0.58
C PRO A 92 -22.67 11.30 0.38
N THR A 93 -21.61 11.74 -0.32
CA THR A 93 -21.36 13.17 -0.56
C THR A 93 -22.42 13.76 -1.48
N HIS A 94 -23.28 12.93 -2.06
CA HIS A 94 -24.46 13.37 -2.79
C HIS A 94 -25.72 12.88 -2.07
N PRO A 95 -26.64 13.80 -1.67
CA PRO A 95 -27.98 13.38 -1.30
C PRO A 95 -28.63 12.65 -2.49
N PRO A 96 -29.39 11.56 -2.25
CA PRO A 96 -29.97 10.74 -3.31
C PRO A 96 -31.01 11.44 -4.19
N TYR A 97 -31.30 12.72 -3.97
CA TYR A 97 -32.31 13.48 -4.72
C TYR A 97 -31.87 14.94 -4.90
N PRO A 98 -32.13 15.58 -6.05
CA PRO A 98 -32.02 17.02 -6.15
C PRO A 98 -33.16 17.65 -5.33
N CYS A 99 -32.90 17.97 -4.06
CA CYS A 99 -33.79 18.82 -3.29
C CYS A 99 -33.79 20.21 -3.92
N ARG A 100 -34.82 20.49 -4.72
CA ARG A 100 -35.06 21.80 -5.34
C ARG A 100 -35.54 22.76 -4.24
N PHE A 101 -34.62 23.51 -3.64
CA PHE A 101 -34.98 24.60 -2.73
C PHE A 101 -35.73 25.66 -3.55
N LYS A 102 -37.03 25.83 -3.27
CA LYS A 102 -37.74 27.05 -3.65
C LYS A 102 -37.31 28.14 -2.67
N THR A 103 -36.53 29.09 -3.13
CA THR A 103 -36.34 30.38 -2.46
C THR A 103 -37.72 31.00 -2.28
N THR A 104 -38.21 31.00 -1.05
CA THR A 104 -39.35 31.82 -0.67
C THR A 104 -38.83 32.78 0.37
N ASP A 105 -38.99 34.05 0.04
CA ASP A 105 -38.63 35.23 0.81
C ASP A 105 -39.01 35.08 2.28
N HIS A 106 -38.09 35.47 3.15
CA HIS A 106 -38.19 35.29 4.59
C HIS A 106 -39.15 36.35 5.17
N LEU A 107 -40.36 35.96 5.56
CA LEU A 107 -40.95 36.55 6.76
C LEU A 107 -41.91 35.57 7.48
N SER A 108 -41.46 35.21 8.69
CA SER A 108 -42.26 34.89 9.87
C SER A 108 -42.67 33.44 10.18
N ILE A 109 -42.10 32.98 11.30
CA ILE A 109 -42.73 32.26 12.42
C ILE A 109 -43.14 30.80 12.16
N GLY A 110 -42.47 29.89 12.89
CA GLY A 110 -42.95 28.53 13.16
C GLY A 110 -41.95 27.46 12.75
N ASP A 111 -41.48 26.66 13.72
CA ASP A 111 -40.63 25.49 13.49
C ASP A 111 -41.24 24.56 12.44
N PRO A 112 -40.56 24.29 11.31
CA PRO A 112 -41.10 23.40 10.30
C PRO A 112 -41.01 21.95 10.78
N VAL A 113 -42.16 21.38 11.12
CA VAL A 113 -42.33 19.94 11.35
C VAL A 113 -42.14 19.22 10.01
N PRO A 114 -41.29 18.17 9.93
CA PRO A 114 -41.10 17.44 8.68
C PRO A 114 -42.35 16.62 8.36
N ILE A 115 -43.05 17.00 7.28
CA ILE A 115 -44.07 16.17 6.65
C ILE A 115 -43.39 15.47 5.45
N CYS A 116 -43.18 14.16 5.58
CA CYS A 116 -42.85 13.30 4.44
C CYS A 116 -44.17 12.82 3.80
N PRO A 117 -44.22 12.61 2.46
CA PRO A 117 -45.36 11.98 1.81
C PRO A 117 -45.56 10.52 2.26
#